data_AF-A0A8H2WC10-F1
#
_entry.id   AF-A0A8H2WC10-F1
#
_cell.length_a   1.000
_cell.length_b   1.000
_cell.length_c   1.000
_cell.angle_alpha   90.00
_cell.angle_beta   90.00
_cell.angle_gamma   90.00
#
_symmetry.space_group_name_H-M   'P 1'
#
loop_
_entity.id
_entity.type
_entity.pdbx_description
1 polymer ?
#
loop_
_entity_poly.entity_id
_entity_poly.type
_entity_poly.pdbx_seq_one_letter_code
_entity_poly.pdbx_strand_id
1 'polypeptide(L)'
;APKDGADGQRRPMKVLVLQAHDGAGLCAVQIMRQLGMRVTAQVPVGSENVNFGTGPTLGLKTRGRTRAGKGRQFEPPASTRRMEDVEVVAGDDPVEVIGRLEESAFDAVVDTVGGRGVWDACRRVMCTDAHFTTLVGDSTDSIPSINAHVRSSFRSLARAWARRDKALSYQWVSPAADLDHEGEDIRHSLNAVSDAAVQAAYGSTSSSEESAVEGILPRVACSFPLDRAQQAFDVDEDGRGPLVRGGTVIVRVL
;
A
#
# COMPACT_ATOMS: atom_id res chain seq x y z
N ALA A 1 1.52 13.66 7.54
CA ALA A 1 2.01 14.43 8.72
C ALA A 1 3.40 14.99 8.41
N PRO A 2 3.68 16.28 8.71
CA PRO A 2 4.99 16.88 8.52
C PRO A 2 5.97 16.50 9.63
N LYS A 3 7.26 16.37 9.29
CA LYS A 3 8.37 16.18 10.25
C LYS A 3 9.19 17.46 10.32
N ASP A 4 9.66 17.82 11.50
CA ASP A 4 10.55 18.97 11.66
C ASP A 4 11.90 18.64 10.99
N GLY A 5 12.30 19.47 10.03
CA GLY A 5 13.61 19.36 9.37
C GLY A 5 14.74 19.83 10.28
N ALA A 6 15.98 19.51 9.90
CA ALA A 6 17.17 19.96 10.62
C ALA A 6 17.25 21.50 10.78
N ASP A 7 16.62 22.23 9.86
CA ASP A 7 16.57 23.70 9.83
C ASP A 7 15.36 24.28 10.60
N GLY A 8 14.59 23.45 11.31
CA GLY A 8 13.36 23.83 12.01
C GLY A 8 12.15 24.05 11.09
N GLN A 9 12.31 23.90 9.77
CA GLN A 9 11.20 23.93 8.82
C GLN A 9 10.52 22.57 8.68
N ARG A 10 9.19 22.56 8.70
CA ARG A 10 8.39 21.35 8.47
C ARG A 10 8.55 20.87 7.02
N ARG A 11 9.11 19.67 6.85
CA ARG A 11 9.18 18.98 5.55
C ARG A 11 8.12 17.86 5.46
N PRO A 12 7.58 17.57 4.27
CA PRO A 12 6.76 16.39 4.09
C PRO A 12 7.60 15.12 4.32
N MET A 13 7.03 14.12 4.98
CA MET A 13 7.71 12.84 5.17
C MET A 13 7.92 12.14 3.83
N LYS A 14 9.13 11.58 3.63
CA LYS A 14 9.45 10.75 2.46
C LYS A 14 9.22 9.28 2.79
N VAL A 15 8.42 8.60 1.97
CA VAL A 15 8.06 7.18 2.19
C VAL A 15 8.38 6.36 0.95
N LEU A 16 9.02 5.22 1.15
CA LEU A 16 9.22 4.20 0.12
C LEU A 16 8.15 3.12 0.27
N VAL A 17 7.44 2.79 -0.81
CA VAL A 17 6.48 1.67 -0.84
C VAL A 17 7.00 0.62 -1.83
N LEU A 18 7.22 -0.60 -1.35
CA LEU A 18 7.67 -1.73 -2.16
C LEU A 18 6.48 -2.42 -2.84
N GLN A 19 6.72 -2.98 -4.02
CA GLN A 19 5.70 -3.56 -4.92
C GLN A 19 4.43 -2.70 -5.01
N ALA A 20 4.60 -1.38 -5.03
CA ALA A 20 3.54 -0.38 -4.89
C ALA A 20 2.42 -0.50 -5.93
N HIS A 21 2.65 -1.22 -7.03
CA HIS A 21 1.63 -1.49 -8.03
C HIS A 21 0.52 -2.44 -7.56
N ASP A 22 0.79 -3.33 -6.61
CA ASP A 22 -0.12 -4.40 -6.20
C ASP A 22 -1.24 -3.90 -5.27
N GLY A 23 -2.16 -4.77 -4.86
CA GLY A 23 -3.35 -4.36 -4.11
C GLY A 23 -3.03 -3.57 -2.83
N ALA A 24 -2.15 -4.09 -1.97
CA ALA A 24 -1.84 -3.45 -0.69
C ALA A 24 -0.91 -2.24 -0.88
N GLY A 25 0.10 -2.37 -1.74
CA GLY A 25 1.03 -1.29 -2.08
C GLY A 25 0.31 -0.10 -2.70
N LEU A 26 -0.63 -0.33 -3.63
CA LEU A 26 -1.37 0.72 -4.32
C LEU A 26 -2.26 1.51 -3.35
N CYS A 27 -2.95 0.79 -2.45
CA CYS A 27 -3.73 1.41 -1.38
C CYS A 27 -2.84 2.25 -0.46
N ALA A 28 -1.67 1.75 -0.07
CA ALA A 28 -0.73 2.49 0.77
C ALA A 28 -0.27 3.79 0.08
N VAL A 29 0.08 3.75 -1.21
CA VAL A 29 0.43 4.96 -1.98
C VAL A 29 -0.72 5.96 -2.00
N GLN A 30 -1.95 5.51 -2.30
CA GLN A 30 -3.13 6.38 -2.36
C GLN A 30 -3.39 7.09 -1.02
N ILE A 31 -3.31 6.36 0.09
CA ILE A 31 -3.51 6.91 1.44
C ILE A 31 -2.38 7.90 1.78
N MET A 32 -1.12 7.51 1.60
CA MET A 32 0.03 8.32 2.01
C MET A 32 0.10 9.66 1.28
N ARG A 33 -0.23 9.68 -0.01
CA ARG A 33 -0.32 10.94 -0.78
C ARG A 33 -1.40 11.88 -0.24
N GLN A 34 -2.56 11.34 0.15
CA GLN A 34 -3.65 12.14 0.74
C GLN A 34 -3.25 12.73 2.09
N LEU A 35 -2.40 12.03 2.83
CA LEU A 35 -1.79 12.50 4.09
C LEU A 35 -0.62 13.48 3.89
N GLY A 36 -0.35 13.89 2.64
CA GLY A 36 0.68 14.88 2.28
C GLY A 36 2.11 14.35 2.36
N MET A 37 2.30 13.04 2.24
CA MET A 37 3.63 12.41 2.21
C MET A 37 4.17 12.38 0.77
N ARG A 38 5.49 12.46 0.62
CA ARG A 38 6.20 12.23 -0.65
C ARG A 38 6.43 10.74 -0.81
N VAL A 39 5.90 10.16 -1.87
CA VAL A 39 5.93 8.71 -2.05
C VAL A 39 6.86 8.34 -3.21
N THR A 40 7.83 7.48 -2.93
CA THR A 40 8.59 6.74 -3.94
C THR A 40 8.02 5.32 -3.99
N ALA A 41 7.54 4.93 -5.16
CA ALA A 41 6.89 3.65 -5.44
C ALA A 41 7.87 2.74 -6.17
N GLN A 42 8.33 1.68 -5.51
CA GLN A 42 9.04 0.61 -6.19
C GLN A 42 8.04 -0.35 -6.83
N VAL A 43 8.23 -0.65 -8.11
CA VAL A 43 7.36 -1.52 -8.91
C VAL A 43 8.21 -2.47 -9.76
N PRO A 44 7.68 -3.62 -10.21
CA PRO A 44 8.38 -4.49 -11.16
C PRO A 44 8.40 -3.86 -12.56
N VAL A 45 9.23 -4.41 -13.44
CA VAL A 45 9.33 -3.94 -14.83
C VAL A 45 8.01 -4.20 -15.56
N GLY A 46 7.54 -3.21 -16.32
CA GLY A 46 6.24 -3.23 -17.01
C GLY A 46 5.08 -2.65 -16.18
N SER A 47 5.32 -2.27 -14.92
CA SER A 47 4.36 -1.62 -14.02
C SER A 47 4.57 -0.11 -13.86
N GLU A 48 5.44 0.51 -14.67
CA GLU A 48 5.85 1.91 -14.53
C GLU A 48 4.69 2.89 -14.74
N ASN A 49 3.71 2.49 -15.56
CA ASN A 49 2.55 3.30 -15.93
C ASN A 49 1.32 3.05 -15.04
N VAL A 50 1.51 2.47 -13.86
CA VAL A 50 0.42 2.27 -12.90
C VAL A 50 -0.12 3.62 -12.45
N ASN A 51 -1.44 3.80 -12.57
CA ASN A 51 -2.11 5.01 -12.11
C ASN A 51 -2.29 4.97 -10.58
N PHE A 52 -1.49 5.75 -9.86
CA PHE A 52 -1.55 5.97 -8.41
C PHE A 52 -2.54 7.08 -7.99
N GLY A 53 -3.39 7.54 -8.91
CA GLY A 53 -4.42 8.52 -8.63
C GLY A 53 -5.60 7.96 -7.83
N THR A 54 -6.42 8.87 -7.32
CA THR A 54 -7.66 8.61 -6.56
C THR A 54 -8.91 8.69 -7.45
N GLY A 55 -8.76 8.68 -8.77
CA GLY A 55 -9.85 8.85 -9.75
C GLY A 55 -10.53 7.54 -10.19
N PRO A 56 -11.81 7.57 -10.59
CA PRO A 56 -12.63 6.40 -10.89
C PRO A 56 -12.00 5.56 -12.02
N THR A 57 -11.36 4.45 -11.65
CA THR A 57 -10.74 3.50 -12.60
C THR A 57 -11.53 2.21 -12.76
N LEU A 58 -12.64 2.05 -12.03
CA LEU A 58 -13.65 1.07 -12.41
C LEU A 58 -14.25 1.53 -13.74
N GLY A 59 -13.70 1.03 -14.84
CA GLY A 59 -14.32 1.01 -16.16
C GLY A 59 -15.64 0.23 -16.20
N LEU A 60 -16.38 0.16 -15.08
CA LEU A 60 -17.83 0.03 -15.11
C LEU A 60 -18.37 1.22 -15.89
N LYS A 61 -18.38 1.09 -17.22
CA LYS A 61 -19.47 1.65 -18.01
C LYS A 61 -20.73 1.15 -17.32
N THR A 62 -21.44 2.05 -16.67
CA THR A 62 -22.72 1.80 -16.02
C THR A 62 -23.67 1.28 -17.11
N ARG A 63 -23.64 -0.03 -17.39
CA ARG A 63 -24.66 -0.73 -18.16
C ARG A 63 -25.86 -1.00 -17.24
N GLY A 64 -26.25 0.01 -16.48
CA GLY A 64 -27.54 0.07 -15.83
C GLY A 64 -28.50 0.72 -16.82
N ARG A 65 -29.45 -0.05 -17.35
CA ARG A 65 -30.64 0.52 -17.97
C ARG A 65 -31.34 1.37 -16.90
N THR A 66 -31.11 2.68 -16.90
CA THR A 66 -31.96 3.60 -16.16
C THR A 66 -33.29 3.67 -16.90
N ARG A 67 -34.29 2.93 -16.40
CA ARG A 67 -35.67 3.36 -16.60
C ARG A 67 -35.80 4.70 -15.87
N ALA A 68 -36.10 5.72 -16.66
CA ALA A 68 -36.49 7.07 -16.25
C ALA A 68 -35.40 7.97 -15.62
N GLY A 69 -34.99 8.98 -16.39
CA GLY A 69 -34.97 10.36 -15.92
C GLY A 69 -33.71 10.85 -15.20
N LYS A 70 -33.01 11.80 -15.84
CA LYS A 70 -31.92 12.65 -15.31
C LYS A 70 -30.61 11.94 -14.97
N GLY A 71 -29.73 11.88 -15.98
CA GLY A 71 -28.31 11.64 -15.76
C GLY A 71 -27.74 12.70 -14.83
N ARG A 72 -27.36 12.29 -13.63
CA ARG A 72 -26.56 13.11 -12.72
C ARG A 72 -25.13 13.01 -13.25
N GLN A 73 -24.65 14.09 -13.85
CA GLN A 73 -23.26 14.24 -14.24
C GLN A 73 -22.45 14.17 -12.93
N PHE A 74 -21.62 13.13 -12.78
CA PHE A 74 -20.74 13.00 -11.62
C PHE A 74 -19.61 14.02 -11.79
N GLU A 75 -19.68 15.14 -11.09
CA GLU A 75 -18.54 16.02 -10.94
C GLU A 75 -17.55 15.34 -9.98
N PRO A 76 -16.28 15.12 -10.37
CA PRO A 76 -15.29 14.60 -9.45
C PRO A 76 -15.18 15.51 -8.23
N PRO A 77 -15.01 14.97 -7.01
CA PRO A 77 -14.81 15.78 -5.83
C PRO A 77 -13.63 16.71 -6.07
N ALA A 78 -13.85 18.01 -5.86
CA ALA A 78 -12.83 19.03 -6.02
C ALA A 78 -11.84 18.96 -4.84
N SER A 79 -10.97 17.95 -4.84
CA SER A 79 -9.87 17.87 -3.87
C SER A 79 -8.97 19.07 -4.11
N THR A 80 -9.04 20.05 -3.20
CA THR A 80 -8.32 21.33 -3.31
C THR A 80 -6.83 21.20 -2.97
N ARG A 81 -6.38 20.01 -2.54
CA ARG A 81 -4.97 19.72 -2.28
C ARG A 81 -4.30 19.19 -3.54
N ARG A 82 -3.38 19.98 -4.10
CA ARG A 82 -2.48 19.53 -5.16
C ARG A 82 -1.61 18.40 -4.61
N MET A 83 -1.95 17.16 -4.91
CA MET A 83 -1.16 15.98 -4.52
C MET A 83 0.16 15.99 -5.29
N GLU A 84 1.29 15.84 -4.59
CA GLU A 84 2.59 15.69 -5.26
C GLU A 84 2.63 14.40 -6.08
N ASP A 85 3.38 14.42 -7.17
CA ASP A 85 3.57 13.26 -8.03
C ASP A 85 4.28 12.12 -7.29
N VAL A 86 3.98 10.88 -7.68
CA VAL A 86 4.66 9.68 -7.17
C VAL A 86 5.92 9.47 -7.98
N GLU A 87 7.06 9.39 -7.30
CA GLU A 87 8.29 8.95 -7.93
C GLU A 87 8.23 7.44 -8.14
N VAL A 88 8.40 6.97 -9.37
CA VAL A 88 8.33 5.53 -9.68
C VAL A 88 9.73 5.01 -9.98
N VAL A 89 10.13 3.95 -9.28
CA VAL A 89 11.39 3.22 -9.52
C VAL A 89 11.08 1.79 -9.90
N ALA A 90 11.54 1.37 -11.08
CA ALA A 90 11.21 0.07 -11.66
C ALA A 90 12.36 -0.94 -11.50
N GLY A 91 12.00 -2.19 -11.21
CA GLY A 91 12.91 -3.34 -11.21
C GLY A 91 12.30 -4.54 -10.52
N ASP A 92 12.59 -5.73 -11.06
CA ASP A 92 11.96 -6.99 -10.61
C ASP A 92 12.52 -7.50 -9.29
N ASP A 93 13.80 -7.21 -8.99
CA ASP A 93 14.39 -7.45 -7.66
C ASP A 93 14.34 -6.17 -6.81
N PRO A 94 13.48 -6.12 -5.77
CA PRO A 94 13.40 -4.97 -4.88
C PRO A 94 14.71 -4.67 -4.16
N VAL A 95 15.52 -5.68 -3.81
CA VAL A 95 16.79 -5.48 -3.09
C VAL A 95 17.79 -4.74 -3.98
N GLU A 96 17.89 -5.11 -5.25
CA GLU A 96 18.73 -4.40 -6.23
C GLU A 96 18.23 -2.98 -6.51
N VAL A 97 16.91 -2.77 -6.57
CA VAL A 97 16.33 -1.43 -6.68
C VAL A 97 16.69 -0.58 -5.47
N ILE A 98 16.47 -1.08 -4.25
CA ILE A 98 16.80 -0.38 -3.00
C ILE A 98 18.30 -0.08 -2.93
N GLY A 99 19.15 -0.99 -3.40
CA GLY A 99 20.60 -0.81 -3.45
C GLY A 99 21.06 0.41 -4.27
N ARG A 100 20.25 0.88 -5.21
CA ARG A 100 20.54 2.05 -6.06
C ARG A 100 19.98 3.37 -5.50
N LEU A 101 19.14 3.31 -4.46
CA LEU A 101 18.55 4.50 -3.85
C LEU A 101 19.55 5.23 -2.94
N GLU A 102 19.28 6.50 -2.69
CA GLU A 102 20.07 7.35 -1.79
C GLU A 102 20.02 6.85 -0.34
N GLU A 103 21.14 6.97 0.38
CA GLU A 103 21.21 6.61 1.80
C GLU A 103 20.46 7.61 2.66
N SER A 104 19.81 7.11 3.72
CA SER A 104 19.14 7.95 4.71
C SER A 104 18.14 8.96 4.11
N ALA A 105 17.46 8.58 3.04
CA ALA A 105 16.54 9.41 2.27
C ALA A 105 15.06 9.28 2.67
N PHE A 106 14.68 8.20 3.38
CA PHE A 106 13.29 7.88 3.69
C PHE A 106 13.00 7.92 5.20
N ASP A 107 11.90 8.57 5.57
CA ASP A 107 11.38 8.61 6.94
C ASP A 107 10.55 7.37 7.28
N ALA A 108 10.02 6.67 6.27
CA ALA A 108 9.34 5.40 6.46
C ALA A 108 9.45 4.48 5.23
N VAL A 109 9.23 3.18 5.45
CA VAL A 109 9.11 2.16 4.41
C VAL A 109 7.85 1.32 4.67
N VAL A 110 7.09 1.05 3.60
CA VAL A 110 6.04 0.03 3.57
C VAL A 110 6.52 -1.12 2.70
N ASP A 111 6.73 -2.26 3.34
CA ASP A 111 7.24 -3.48 2.74
C ASP A 111 6.13 -4.51 2.55
N THR A 112 5.84 -4.85 1.28
CA THR A 112 4.92 -5.92 0.89
C THR A 112 5.65 -7.14 0.31
N VAL A 113 6.98 -7.13 0.33
CA VAL A 113 7.84 -8.19 -0.22
C VAL A 113 8.31 -9.14 0.88
N GLY A 114 8.75 -8.57 2.01
CA GLY A 114 9.26 -9.31 3.14
C GLY A 114 10.66 -9.88 2.94
N GLY A 115 11.10 -10.62 3.96
CA GLY A 115 12.39 -11.29 3.98
C GLY A 115 13.54 -10.42 4.49
N ARG A 116 14.60 -11.10 4.93
CA ARG A 116 15.76 -10.45 5.55
C ARG A 116 16.51 -9.52 4.60
N GLY A 117 16.64 -9.90 3.32
CA GLY A 117 17.33 -9.09 2.32
C GLY A 117 16.71 -7.72 2.14
N VAL A 118 15.38 -7.65 2.12
CA VAL A 118 14.62 -6.39 2.01
C VAL A 118 14.81 -5.53 3.25
N TRP A 119 14.68 -6.09 4.45
CA TRP A 119 14.95 -5.37 5.69
C TRP A 119 16.38 -4.78 5.71
N ASP A 120 17.39 -5.60 5.43
CA ASP A 120 18.79 -5.18 5.48
C ASP A 120 19.09 -4.08 4.44
N ALA A 121 18.52 -4.18 3.24
CA ALA A 121 18.64 -3.14 2.21
C ALA A 121 17.95 -1.82 2.63
N CYS A 122 16.75 -1.91 3.21
CA CYS A 122 15.97 -0.75 3.63
C CYS A 122 16.65 0.04 4.77
N ARG A 123 17.36 -0.63 5.69
CA ARG A 123 18.11 0.03 6.77
C ARG A 123 19.07 1.11 6.27
N ARG A 124 19.68 0.89 5.10
CA ARG A 124 20.64 1.81 4.49
C ARG A 124 19.95 3.11 4.04
N VAL A 125 18.81 2.98 3.37
CA VAL A 125 18.07 4.10 2.75
C VAL A 125 17.17 4.84 3.74
N MET A 126 16.90 4.27 4.91
CA MET A 126 16.09 4.91 5.95
C MET A 126 16.88 5.93 6.80
N CYS A 127 16.27 7.06 7.13
CA CYS A 127 16.80 8.04 8.08
C CYS A 127 16.95 7.45 9.50
N THR A 128 17.65 8.16 10.39
CA THR A 128 17.54 7.92 11.84
C THR A 128 16.09 8.16 12.28
N ASP A 129 15.59 7.31 13.19
CA ASP A 129 14.20 7.32 13.70
C ASP A 129 13.14 7.08 12.63
N ALA A 130 13.51 6.45 11.52
CA ALA A 130 12.57 6.03 10.48
C ALA A 130 11.79 4.77 10.90
N HIS A 131 10.60 4.63 10.32
CA HIS A 131 9.67 3.53 10.61
C HIS A 131 9.56 2.54 9.46
N PHE A 132 9.80 1.27 9.74
CA PHE A 132 9.64 0.19 8.77
C PHE A 132 8.40 -0.64 9.11
N THR A 133 7.41 -0.62 8.23
CA THR A 133 6.22 -1.46 8.34
C THR A 133 6.26 -2.55 7.28
N THR A 134 6.15 -3.82 7.67
CA THR A 134 6.06 -4.95 6.74
C THR A 134 4.72 -5.66 6.85
N LEU A 135 4.19 -6.17 5.75
CA LEU A 135 2.99 -7.02 5.70
C LEU A 135 3.33 -8.52 5.64
N VAL A 136 4.60 -8.85 5.40
CA VAL A 136 5.07 -10.23 5.17
C VAL A 136 5.95 -10.72 6.32
N GLY A 137 6.76 -9.83 6.90
CA GLY A 137 7.74 -10.21 7.92
C GLY A 137 9.03 -10.78 7.34
N ASP A 138 9.92 -11.27 8.19
CA ASP A 138 11.30 -11.61 7.80
C ASP A 138 11.55 -13.09 7.47
N SER A 139 10.49 -13.90 7.41
CA SER A 139 10.56 -15.31 7.08
C SER A 139 9.51 -15.61 6.02
N THR A 140 9.95 -15.78 4.79
CA THR A 140 9.09 -16.16 3.66
C THR A 140 8.46 -17.55 3.84
N ASP A 141 9.02 -18.37 4.73
CA ASP A 141 8.59 -19.75 4.98
C ASP A 141 7.58 -19.89 6.15
N SER A 142 7.31 -18.84 6.91
CA SER A 142 6.43 -18.97 8.06
C SER A 142 4.96 -18.83 7.66
N ILE A 143 4.23 -19.94 7.68
CA ILE A 143 2.77 -19.94 7.75
C ILE A 143 2.36 -18.96 8.86
N PRO A 144 1.45 -17.99 8.60
CA PRO A 144 1.02 -17.02 9.59
C PRO A 144 0.33 -17.77 10.73
N SER A 145 1.11 -18.03 11.78
CA SER A 145 0.70 -18.70 13.00
C SER A 145 1.11 -17.84 14.18
N ILE A 146 0.34 -17.90 15.26
CA ILE A 146 0.55 -17.10 16.48
C ILE A 146 1.98 -17.28 17.04
N ASN A 147 2.58 -18.47 16.89
CA ASN A 147 3.97 -18.72 17.32
C ASN A 147 5.04 -18.13 16.39
N ALA A 148 4.74 -17.98 15.09
CA ALA A 148 5.60 -17.25 14.16
C ALA A 148 5.63 -15.75 14.49
N HIS A 149 4.49 -15.20 14.94
CA HIS A 149 4.34 -13.82 15.41
C HIS A 149 5.18 -13.47 16.63
N VAL A 150 5.10 -14.27 17.69
CA VAL A 150 5.90 -14.02 18.89
C VAL A 150 7.40 -14.07 18.56
N ARG A 151 7.82 -15.07 17.78
CA ARG A 151 9.23 -15.21 17.40
C ARG A 151 9.72 -14.13 16.43
N SER A 152 8.91 -13.66 15.50
CA SER A 152 9.30 -12.58 14.59
C SER A 152 9.33 -11.24 15.32
N SER A 153 8.36 -10.95 16.19
CA SER A 153 8.33 -9.74 17.04
C SER A 153 9.51 -9.70 18.02
N PHE A 154 9.92 -10.84 18.58
CA PHE A 154 11.16 -10.91 19.37
C PHE A 154 12.43 -10.75 18.52
N ARG A 155 12.46 -11.30 17.30
CA ARG A 155 13.60 -11.13 16.39
C ARG A 155 13.68 -9.72 15.81
N SER A 156 12.56 -9.05 15.57
CA SER A 156 12.51 -7.67 15.09
C SER A 156 12.93 -6.70 16.20
N LEU A 157 12.49 -6.93 17.45
CA LEU A 157 13.05 -6.24 18.62
C LEU A 157 14.57 -6.47 18.72
N ALA A 158 15.02 -7.72 18.64
CA ALA A 158 16.45 -8.02 18.68
C ALA A 158 17.24 -7.32 17.56
N ARG A 159 16.65 -7.08 16.39
CA ARG A 159 17.32 -6.44 15.24
C ARG A 159 17.31 -4.92 15.26
N ALA A 160 16.27 -4.29 15.80
CA ALA A 160 16.30 -2.88 16.17
C ALA A 160 17.44 -2.59 17.16
N TRP A 161 17.86 -3.60 17.95
CA TRP A 161 18.89 -3.48 18.98
C TRP A 161 20.27 -4.03 18.59
N ALA A 162 20.37 -4.95 17.62
CA ALA A 162 21.61 -5.69 17.32
C ALA A 162 22.64 -4.94 16.45
N ARG A 163 22.29 -3.82 15.81
CA ARG A 163 23.25 -3.04 14.99
C ARG A 163 22.99 -1.55 15.16
N ARG A 164 23.93 -0.88 15.82
CA ARG A 164 23.78 0.32 16.64
C ARG A 164 23.97 1.65 15.87
N ASP A 165 23.55 1.74 14.61
CA ASP A 165 23.84 2.95 13.81
C ASP A 165 22.62 3.84 13.56
N LYS A 166 21.41 3.28 13.59
CA LYS A 166 20.15 4.02 13.43
C LYS A 166 19.09 3.44 14.37
N ALA A 167 18.49 4.28 15.19
CA ALA A 167 17.30 3.90 15.95
C ALA A 167 16.14 3.77 14.96
N LEU A 168 15.83 2.55 14.53
CA LEU A 168 14.77 2.28 13.57
C LEU A 168 13.61 1.62 14.29
N SER A 169 12.40 2.10 14.07
CA SER A 169 11.20 1.40 14.50
C SER A 169 10.80 0.36 13.45
N TYR A 170 10.28 -0.76 13.93
CA TYR A 170 9.84 -1.88 13.11
C TYR A 170 8.45 -2.31 13.55
N GLN A 171 7.57 -2.51 12.57
CA GLN A 171 6.23 -3.04 12.78
C GLN A 171 5.93 -4.12 11.73
N TRP A 172 5.53 -5.31 12.19
CA TRP A 172 4.91 -6.30 11.32
C TRP A 172 3.41 -6.20 11.51
N VAL A 173 2.66 -6.00 10.42
CA VAL A 173 1.21 -6.05 10.41
C VAL A 173 0.79 -7.39 9.84
N SER A 174 0.10 -8.19 10.64
CA SER A 174 -0.33 -9.54 10.28
C SER A 174 -1.80 -9.74 10.68
N PRO A 175 -2.73 -9.91 9.73
CA PRO A 175 -4.13 -10.18 10.04
C PRO A 175 -4.35 -11.40 10.93
N ALA A 176 -3.44 -12.39 10.90
CA ALA A 176 -3.54 -13.58 11.75
C ALA A 176 -3.08 -13.35 13.20
N ALA A 177 -2.45 -12.21 13.48
CA ALA A 177 -1.79 -11.93 14.75
C ALA A 177 -2.30 -10.65 15.42
N ASP A 178 -2.79 -9.69 14.64
CA ASP A 178 -3.42 -8.44 15.10
C ASP A 178 -4.92 -8.61 15.35
N LEU A 179 -5.42 -9.86 15.35
CA LEU A 179 -6.75 -10.20 15.84
C LEU A 179 -6.74 -10.10 17.37
N ASP A 180 -7.29 -9.01 17.90
CA ASP A 180 -7.84 -9.03 19.24
C ASP A 180 -8.95 -10.11 19.30
N HIS A 181 -9.22 -10.64 20.49
CA HIS A 181 -10.21 -11.71 20.66
C HIS A 181 -11.62 -11.32 20.17
N GLU A 182 -11.88 -10.02 19.97
CA GLU A 182 -13.16 -9.42 19.58
C GLU A 182 -13.19 -8.92 18.12
N GLY A 183 -12.03 -8.85 17.46
CA GLY A 183 -11.87 -8.39 16.07
C GLY A 183 -12.21 -6.92 15.84
N GLU A 184 -12.20 -6.07 16.87
CA GLU A 184 -12.71 -4.69 16.79
C GLU A 184 -11.79 -3.80 15.95
N ASP A 185 -10.47 -3.93 16.12
CA ASP A 185 -9.48 -3.10 15.42
C ASP A 185 -9.48 -3.35 13.91
N ILE A 186 -9.66 -4.61 13.49
CA ILE A 186 -9.80 -4.98 12.09
C ILE A 186 -11.10 -4.41 11.53
N ARG A 187 -12.21 -4.48 12.29
CA ARG A 187 -13.50 -3.93 11.87
C ARG A 187 -13.43 -2.43 11.65
N HIS A 188 -12.80 -1.69 12.55
CA HIS A 188 -12.60 -0.24 12.39
C HIS A 188 -11.74 0.09 11.16
N SER A 189 -10.65 -0.64 10.95
CA SER A 189 -9.78 -0.46 9.79
C SER A 189 -10.49 -0.78 8.48
N LEU A 190 -11.26 -1.87 8.42
CA LEU A 190 -12.05 -2.25 7.25
C LEU A 190 -13.19 -1.27 6.98
N ASN A 191 -13.86 -0.77 8.01
CA ASN A 191 -14.89 0.27 7.87
C ASN A 191 -14.28 1.55 7.28
N ALA A 192 -13.14 2.00 7.80
CA ALA A 192 -12.46 3.19 7.27
C ALA A 192 -12.08 3.03 5.78
N VAL A 193 -11.58 1.86 5.38
CA VAL A 193 -11.26 1.57 3.97
C VAL A 193 -12.53 1.46 3.13
N SER A 194 -13.58 0.83 3.65
CA SER A 194 -14.89 0.72 2.99
C SER A 194 -15.50 2.10 2.75
N ASP A 195 -15.51 2.96 3.77
CA ASP A 195 -16.04 4.31 3.68
C ASP A 195 -15.26 5.16 2.68
N ALA A 196 -13.93 5.08 2.70
CA ALA A 196 -13.08 5.74 1.72
C ALA A 196 -13.34 5.22 0.28
N ALA A 197 -13.61 3.93 0.11
CA ALA A 197 -13.95 3.35 -1.19
C ALA A 197 -15.34 3.77 -1.68
N VAL A 198 -16.34 3.78 -0.78
CA VAL A 198 -17.70 4.26 -1.07
C VAL A 198 -17.67 5.74 -1.45
N GLN A 199 -16.95 6.56 -0.68
CA GLN A 199 -16.79 7.98 -0.96
C GLN A 199 -16.15 8.22 -2.33
N ALA A 200 -15.13 7.45 -2.69
CA ALA A 200 -14.50 7.60 -3.99
C ALA A 200 -15.38 7.11 -5.16
N ALA A 201 -16.20 6.07 -4.94
CA ALA A 201 -17.07 5.50 -5.98
C ALA A 201 -18.37 6.31 -6.19
N TYR A 202 -18.94 6.85 -5.12
CA TYR A 202 -20.28 7.43 -5.12
C TYR A 202 -20.33 8.90 -4.68
N GLY A 203 -19.20 9.47 -4.28
CA GLY A 203 -19.13 10.80 -3.66
C GLY A 203 -19.48 10.74 -2.16
N SER A 204 -19.22 11.84 -1.45
CA SER A 204 -19.55 11.94 -0.02
C SER A 204 -21.07 11.82 0.22
N THR A 205 -21.48 10.89 1.08
CA THR A 205 -22.87 10.75 1.56
C THR A 205 -23.14 11.53 2.85
N SER A 206 -22.10 12.04 3.52
CA SER A 206 -22.21 12.74 4.80
C SER A 206 -21.10 13.77 5.02
N SER A 207 -21.49 14.95 5.53
CA SER A 207 -20.63 16.08 5.92
C SER A 207 -19.86 15.82 7.23
N SER A 208 -19.32 14.62 7.42
CA SER A 208 -18.47 14.34 8.57
C SER A 208 -17.05 14.81 8.25
N GLU A 209 -16.69 15.98 8.78
CA GLU A 209 -15.40 16.67 8.58
C GLU A 209 -14.17 15.93 9.15
N GLU A 210 -14.33 14.70 9.64
CA GLU A 210 -13.28 13.95 10.36
C GLU A 210 -12.45 12.98 9.50
N SER A 211 -12.83 12.70 8.25
CA SER A 211 -12.03 11.76 7.45
C SER A 211 -10.80 12.43 6.84
N ALA A 212 -9.61 12.06 7.33
CA ALA A 212 -8.33 12.52 6.78
C ALA A 212 -8.04 11.98 5.36
N VAL A 213 -8.81 10.98 4.91
CA VAL A 213 -8.69 10.33 3.60
C VAL A 213 -9.98 10.60 2.82
N GLU A 214 -9.84 11.29 1.69
CA GLU A 214 -10.93 11.78 0.83
C GLU A 214 -11.46 10.67 -0.10
N GLY A 215 -10.70 9.58 -0.27
CA GLY A 215 -11.17 8.35 -0.89
C GLY A 215 -10.05 7.41 -1.37
N ILE A 216 -10.30 6.11 -1.35
CA ILE A 216 -9.35 5.08 -1.84
C ILE A 216 -10.05 4.31 -2.95
N LEU A 217 -9.39 4.11 -4.10
CA LEU A 217 -9.99 3.33 -5.18
C LEU A 217 -9.17 2.07 -5.41
N PRO A 218 -9.62 0.93 -4.87
CA PRO A 218 -9.02 -0.35 -5.22
C PRO A 218 -9.20 -0.59 -6.72
N ARG A 219 -8.09 -0.63 -7.43
CA ARG A 219 -8.08 -0.92 -8.87
C ARG A 219 -8.24 -2.41 -9.07
N VAL A 220 -9.25 -2.83 -9.82
CA VAL A 220 -9.39 -4.24 -10.23
C VAL A 220 -8.51 -4.46 -11.47
N ALA A 221 -7.45 -5.23 -11.32
CA ALA A 221 -6.56 -5.59 -12.43
C ALA A 221 -7.26 -6.57 -13.39
N CYS A 222 -7.83 -7.62 -12.81
CA CYS A 222 -8.55 -8.66 -13.53
C CYS A 222 -9.54 -9.38 -12.61
N SER A 223 -10.44 -10.17 -13.20
CA SER A 223 -11.41 -10.93 -12.42
C SER A 223 -11.73 -12.29 -13.05
N PHE A 224 -11.68 -13.33 -12.25
CA PHE A 224 -11.88 -14.72 -12.67
C PHE A 224 -13.13 -15.29 -11.99
N PRO A 225 -13.91 -16.16 -12.65
CA PRO A 225 -14.88 -17.00 -11.96
C PRO A 225 -14.17 -18.06 -11.09
N LEU A 226 -14.87 -18.60 -10.09
CA LEU A 226 -14.30 -19.57 -9.14
C LEU A 226 -13.68 -20.82 -9.81
N ASP A 227 -14.30 -21.33 -10.89
CA ASP A 227 -13.79 -22.47 -11.68
C ASP A 227 -12.49 -22.17 -12.44
N ARG A 228 -12.07 -20.90 -12.48
CA ARG A 228 -10.82 -20.43 -13.07
C ARG A 228 -9.94 -19.67 -12.08
N ALA A 229 -10.16 -19.85 -10.78
CA ALA A 229 -9.39 -19.17 -9.74
C ALA A 229 -7.87 -19.41 -9.86
N GLN A 230 -7.45 -20.56 -10.38
CA GLN A 230 -6.04 -20.87 -10.66
C GLN A 230 -5.37 -19.87 -11.59
N GLN A 231 -6.11 -19.27 -12.53
CA GLN A 231 -5.58 -18.27 -13.46
C GLN A 231 -5.16 -16.96 -12.77
N ALA A 232 -5.59 -16.74 -11.52
CA ALA A 232 -5.08 -15.65 -10.71
C ALA A 232 -3.59 -15.79 -10.36
N PHE A 233 -3.03 -17.00 -10.50
CA PHE A 233 -1.65 -17.34 -10.18
C PHE A 233 -0.81 -17.68 -11.42
N ASP A 234 -1.40 -17.67 -12.61
CA ASP A 234 -0.68 -17.92 -13.85
C ASP A 234 0.34 -16.80 -14.10
N VAL A 235 1.54 -17.17 -14.52
CA VAL A 235 2.61 -16.24 -14.89
C VAL A 235 2.98 -16.42 -16.35
N ASP A 236 3.40 -15.32 -17.01
CA ASP A 236 3.94 -15.37 -18.36
C ASP A 236 5.38 -15.94 -18.39
N GLU A 237 5.99 -16.00 -19.58
CA GLU A 237 7.35 -16.50 -19.77
C GLU A 237 8.41 -15.70 -18.99
N ASP A 238 8.11 -14.44 -18.67
CA ASP A 238 8.96 -13.55 -17.88
C ASP A 238 8.65 -13.64 -16.37
N GLY A 239 7.78 -14.58 -15.95
CA GLY A 239 7.38 -14.77 -14.56
C GLY A 239 6.36 -13.73 -14.05
N ARG A 240 5.74 -12.96 -14.94
CA ARG A 240 4.83 -11.88 -14.57
C ARG A 240 3.40 -12.37 -14.51
N GLY A 241 2.75 -12.15 -13.37
CA GLY A 241 1.37 -12.52 -13.14
C GLY A 241 0.34 -11.49 -13.61
N PRO A 242 -0.96 -11.72 -13.34
CA PRO A 242 -2.04 -10.84 -13.76
C PRO A 242 -1.98 -9.43 -13.15
N LEU A 243 -1.16 -9.26 -12.10
CA LEU A 243 -0.94 -8.00 -11.39
C LEU A 243 0.13 -7.12 -12.00
N VAL A 244 0.82 -7.50 -13.09
CA VAL A 244 1.82 -6.65 -13.76
C VAL A 244 1.29 -5.26 -14.13
N ARG A 245 -0.02 -5.12 -14.33
CA ARG A 245 -0.65 -3.82 -14.62
C ARG A 245 -1.06 -3.02 -13.37
N GLY A 246 -0.81 -3.58 -12.19
CA GLY A 246 -1.18 -3.09 -10.88
C GLY A 246 -2.67 -3.25 -10.53
N GLY A 247 -2.94 -3.31 -9.23
CA GLY A 247 -4.27 -3.45 -8.63
C GLY A 247 -4.49 -4.80 -7.93
N THR A 248 -5.74 -5.25 -7.95
CA THR A 248 -6.23 -6.42 -7.21
C THR A 248 -6.87 -7.42 -8.17
N VAL A 249 -6.66 -8.72 -7.93
CA VAL A 249 -7.38 -9.80 -8.60
C VAL A 249 -8.64 -10.14 -7.82
N ILE A 250 -9.78 -10.27 -8.51
CA ILE A 250 -11.04 -10.69 -7.89
C ILE A 250 -11.43 -12.09 -8.37
N VAL A 251 -11.71 -13.00 -7.45
CA VAL A 251 -12.36 -14.28 -7.74
C VAL A 251 -13.84 -14.18 -7.42
N ARG A 252 -14.70 -14.40 -8.41
CA ARG A 252 -16.16 -14.38 -8.26
C ARG A 252 -16.67 -15.75 -7.87
N VAL A 253 -17.23 -15.85 -6.67
CA VAL A 253 -18.01 -17.00 -6.21
C VAL A 253 -19.46 -16.73 -6.58
N LEU A 254 -20.01 -17.51 -7.51
CA LEU A 254 -21.40 -17.46 -7.96
C LEU A 254 -22.20 -18.58 -7.29
#